data_AF-A1YGC9-F1
#
_entry.id   AF-A1YGC9-F1
#
_cell.length_a   1.000
_cell.length_b   1.000
_cell.length_c   1.000
_cell.angle_alpha   90.00
_cell.angle_beta   90.00
_cell.angle_gamma   90.00
#
_symmetry.space_group_name_H-M   'P 1'
#
loop_
_entity.id
_entity.type
_entity.pdbx_description
1 polymer ?
#
loop_
_entity_poly.entity_id
_entity_poly.type
_entity_poly.pdbx_seq_one_letter_code
_entity_poly.pdbx_strand_id
1 'polypeptide(L)' 'YPTQPCRFGKLLLLLPALRSISPSTIEEVFFKKTIGNVPITRLLSDMYKSSDI' A
#
# COMPACT_ATOMS: atom_id res chain seq x y z
N TYR A 1 -4.41 13.99 -22.35
CA TYR A 1 -3.60 15.15 -21.90
C TYR A 1 -2.59 15.55 -22.97
N PRO A 2 -3.03 16.06 -24.14
CA PRO A 2 -2.12 16.42 -25.22
C PRO A 2 -1.23 17.63 -24.90
N THR A 3 -1.70 18.54 -24.04
CA THR A 3 -0.98 19.74 -23.60
C THR A 3 0.10 19.48 -22.54
N GLN A 4 0.32 18.22 -22.14
CA GLN A 4 1.29 17.85 -21.10
C GLN A 4 2.26 16.78 -21.60
N PRO A 5 3.21 17.14 -22.48
CA PRO A 5 4.09 16.18 -23.17
C PRO A 5 4.94 15.33 -22.21
N CYS A 6 5.27 15.86 -21.03
CA CYS A 6 6.06 15.14 -20.01
C CYS A 6 5.22 14.45 -18.92
N ARG A 7 3.89 14.40 -19.04
CA ARG A 7 3.01 13.86 -17.98
C ARG A 7 3.33 12.41 -17.66
N PHE A 8 3.57 11.59 -18.67
CA PHE A 8 3.91 10.18 -18.47
C PHE A 8 5.19 10.01 -17.64
N GLY A 9 6.26 10.71 -18.02
CA GLY A 9 7.52 10.69 -17.27
C GLY A 9 7.35 11.15 -15.82
N LYS A 10 6.60 12.23 -15.58
CA LYS A 10 6.28 12.69 -14.21
C LYS A 10 5.55 11.64 -13.39
N LEU A 11 4.60 10.90 -13.98
CA LEU A 11 3.88 9.82 -13.30
C LEU A 11 4.81 8.64 -12.96
N LEU A 12 5.74 8.29 -13.86
CA LEU A 12 6.72 7.25 -13.57
C LEU A 12 7.65 7.63 -12.41
N LEU A 13 8.00 8.91 -12.27
CA LEU A 13 8.79 9.40 -11.13
C LEU A 13 8.04 9.31 -9.79
N LEU A 14 6.70 9.17 -9.81
CA LEU A 14 5.93 8.92 -8.57
C LEU A 14 6.06 7.48 -8.07
N LEU A 15 6.38 6.51 -8.94
CA LEU A 15 6.53 5.11 -8.55
C LEU A 15 7.63 4.89 -7.49
N PRO A 16 8.88 5.39 -7.66
CA PRO A 16 9.89 5.26 -6.62
C PRO A 16 9.56 6.08 -5.37
N ALA A 17 8.92 7.24 -5.51
CA ALA A 17 8.44 8.02 -4.36
C ALA A 17 7.42 7.23 -3.54
N LEU A 18 6.46 6.58 -4.19
CA LEU A 18 5.49 5.70 -3.55
C LEU A 18 6.16 4.52 -2.85
N ARG A 19 7.17 3.90 -3.50
CA ARG A 19 7.93 2.78 -2.92
C ARG A 19 8.76 3.18 -1.69
N SER A 20 9.11 4.46 -1.56
CA SER A 20 9.88 4.95 -0.40
C SER A 20 9.10 4.93 0.91
N ILE A 21 7.77 4.83 0.86
CA ILE A 21 6.91 4.73 2.04
C ILE A 21 7.09 3.33 2.67
N SER A 22 7.42 3.29 3.96
CA SER A 22 7.60 2.02 4.65
C SER A 22 6.26 1.31 4.88
N PRO A 23 6.25 -0.04 4.90
CA PRO A 23 5.07 -0.80 5.29
C PRO A 23 4.53 -0.44 6.68
N SER A 24 5.41 -0.09 7.63
CA SER A 24 5.02 0.32 8.98
C SER A 24 4.20 1.62 8.99
N THR A 25 4.55 2.59 8.14
CA THR A 25 3.75 3.82 7.99
C THR A 25 2.37 3.51 7.42
N ILE A 26 2.28 2.59 6.46
CA ILE A 26 1.00 2.16 5.91
C ILE A 26 0.15 1.49 7.00
N GLU A 27 0.74 0.59 7.78
CA GLU A 27 0.06 -0.06 8.93
C GLU A 27 -0.46 0.95 9.94
N GLU A 28 0.35 1.93 10.33
CA GLU A 28 -0.01 2.94 11.32
C GLU A 28 -1.15 3.85 10.85
N VAL A 29 -1.09 4.32 9.60
CA VAL A 29 -2.06 5.28 9.06
C VAL A 29 -3.39 4.61 8.75
N PHE A 30 -3.38 3.42 8.17
CA PHE A 30 -4.60 2.82 7.62
C PHE A 30 -5.20 1.72 8.49
N PHE A 31 -4.40 1.02 9.30
CA PHE A 31 -4.84 -0.23 9.93
C PHE A 31 -4.85 -0.16 11.46
N LYS A 32 -3.87 0.49 12.09
CA LYS A 32 -3.67 0.48 13.56
C LYS A 32 -4.89 0.88 14.39
N LYS A 33 -5.70 1.83 13.91
CA LYS A 33 -6.95 2.23 14.60
C LYS A 33 -8.04 1.14 14.57
N THR A 34 -8.05 0.31 13.53
CA THR A 34 -9.11 -0.68 13.30
C THR A 34 -8.72 -2.05 13.86
N ILE A 35 -7.46 -2.47 13.69
CA ILE A 35 -6.99 -3.82 14.05
C ILE A 35 -6.06 -3.84 15.26
N GLY A 36 -5.81 -2.68 15.87
CA GLY A 36 -4.96 -2.54 17.04
C GLY A 36 -3.49 -2.87 16.73
N ASN A 37 -2.86 -3.63 17.61
CA ASN A 37 -1.44 -4.01 17.49
C ASN A 37 -1.21 -5.30 16.68
N VAL A 38 -2.24 -5.80 16.00
CA VAL A 38 -2.12 -6.98 15.14
C VAL A 38 -1.57 -6.54 13.77
N PRO A 39 -0.46 -7.12 13.28
CA PRO A 39 0.06 -6.80 11.95
C PRO A 39 -0.95 -7.17 10.86
N ILE A 40 -1.18 -6.28 9.88
CA ILE A 40 -2.12 -6.53 8.78
C ILE A 40 -1.75 -7.79 7.99
N THR A 41 -0.46 -8.10 7.88
CA THR A 41 0.06 -9.30 7.21
C THR A 41 -0.45 -10.60 7.84
N ARG A 42 -0.70 -10.64 9.15
CA ARG A 42 -1.34 -11.80 9.80
C ARG A 42 -2.80 -11.95 9.38
N LEU A 43 -3.55 -10.86 9.42
CA LEU A 43 -4.96 -10.88 8.99
C LEU A 43 -5.12 -11.30 7.53
N LEU A 44 -4.25 -10.79 6.65
CA LEU A 44 -4.23 -11.20 5.25
C LEU A 44 -3.88 -12.69 5.10
N SER A 45 -2.94 -13.20 5.90
CA SER A 45 -2.60 -14.62 5.91
C SER A 45 -3.77 -15.48 6.38
N ASP A 46 -4.49 -15.05 7.41
CA ASP A 46 -5.64 -15.77 7.95
C ASP A 46 -6.81 -15.74 6.96
N MET A 47 -7.08 -14.60 6.33
CA MET A 47 -8.06 -14.47 5.26
C MET A 47 -7.77 -15.44 4.12
N TYR A 48 -6.53 -15.44 3.62
CA TYR A 48 -6.13 -16.32 2.52
C TYR A 48 -6.33 -17.79 2.86
N LYS A 49 -5.89 -18.21 4.06
CA LYS A 49 -6.03 -19.59 4.53
C LYS A 49 -7.49 -20.00 4.77
N SER A 50 -8.34 -19.05 5.15
CA SER A 50 -9.77 -19.32 5.36
C SER A 50 -10.54 -19.55 4.05
N SER A 51 -10.03 -19.00 2.93
CA SER A 51 -10.58 -19.22 1.59
C SER A 51 -10.12 -20.52 0.91
N ASP A 52 -9.15 -21.23 1.48
CA ASP A 52 -8.70 -22.55 1.03
C ASP A 52 -9.45 -23.71 1.73
N ILE A 53 -10.64 -23.44 2.29
CA ILE A 53 -11.55 -24.42 2.93
C ILE A 53 -12.85 -24.53 2.13
#